data_AF-A0A4Q2V364-F1
#
_entry.id   AF-A0A4Q2V364-F1
#
_cell.length_a   1.000
_cell.length_b   1.000
_cell.length_c   1.000
_cell.angle_alpha   90.00
_cell.angle_beta   90.00
_cell.angle_gamma   90.00
#
_symmetry.space_group_name_H-M   'P 1'
#
loop_
_entity.id
_entity.type
_entity.pdbx_description
1 polymer ?
#
loop_
_entity_poly.entity_id
_entity_poly.type
_entity_poly.pdbx_seq_one_letter_code
_entity_poly.pdbx_strand_id
1 'polypeptide(L)'
;KEKLLEEFKTPSPPQLHSDDTPKTSRQVREMAKHRSRPTRRKYSKIAKGLEALEMKVAVQNARITGLEEQMAQVRRGKKRKAVPNPNRRFMALAETLTTGEALPDSKKAEIEVDVDEKVESVIEVGVRSEDESDDFRVVTKHCQRTRSGREVKKPRRE
;
A
#
# COMPACT_ATOMS: atom_id res chain seq x y z
N LYS A 1 72.70 -14.94 40.50
CA LYS A 1 72.37 -13.60 39.94
C LYS A 1 71.70 -13.83 38.60
N GLU A 2 70.40 -14.09 38.57
CA GLU A 2 69.64 -14.14 37.32
C GLU A 2 68.59 -13.04 37.40
N LYS A 3 68.72 -12.04 36.52
CA LYS A 3 67.72 -11.00 36.34
C LYS A 3 66.74 -11.51 35.29
N LEU A 4 65.50 -11.76 35.71
CA LEU A 4 64.40 -11.95 34.78
C LEU A 4 64.19 -10.63 34.04
N LEU A 5 64.43 -10.64 32.73
CA LEU A 5 64.05 -9.57 31.83
C LEU A 5 62.53 -9.62 31.71
N GLU A 6 61.87 -8.76 32.47
CA GLU A 6 60.45 -8.52 32.34
C GLU A 6 60.20 -7.85 30.98
N GLU A 7 59.63 -8.61 30.05
CA GLU A 7 59.25 -8.13 28.73
C GLU A 7 58.26 -6.97 28.88
N PHE A 8 58.70 -5.75 28.55
CA PHE A 8 57.82 -4.60 28.43
C PHE A 8 56.85 -4.83 27.25
N LYS A 9 55.70 -5.44 27.54
CA LYS A 9 54.56 -5.47 26.60
C LYS A 9 54.09 -4.04 26.40
N THR A 10 54.35 -3.51 25.21
CA THR A 10 53.76 -2.26 24.75
C THR A 10 52.25 -2.45 24.71
N PRO A 11 51.44 -1.67 25.46
CA PRO A 11 49.99 -1.79 25.37
C PRO A 11 49.56 -1.43 23.95
N SER A 12 48.68 -2.24 23.36
CA SER A 12 48.15 -1.96 22.02
C SER A 12 47.49 -0.59 22.02
N PRO A 13 47.63 0.21 20.95
CA PRO A 13 47.00 1.52 20.87
C PRO A 13 45.49 1.40 21.10
N PRO A 14 44.87 2.36 21.82
CA PRO A 14 43.44 2.32 22.08
C PRO A 14 42.69 2.22 20.75
N GLN A 15 41.68 1.33 20.70
CA GLN A 15 40.84 1.16 19.52
C GLN A 15 40.09 2.46 19.28
N LEU A 16 40.58 3.28 18.35
CA LEU A 16 39.88 4.46 17.87
C LEU A 16 38.71 3.95 17.03
N HIS A 17 37.49 4.10 17.54
CA HIS A 17 36.29 3.86 16.74
C HIS A 17 36.26 4.92 15.62
N SER A 18 36.62 4.53 14.41
CA SER A 18 36.93 5.42 13.28
C SER A 18 35.75 6.22 12.72
N ASP A 19 34.57 6.16 13.33
CA ASP A 19 33.38 6.85 12.84
C ASP A 19 32.73 7.68 13.95
N ASP A 20 33.37 8.81 14.27
CA ASP A 20 32.82 9.88 15.11
C ASP A 20 32.06 10.92 14.26
N THR A 21 31.40 10.48 13.17
CA THR A 21 30.55 11.38 12.40
C THR A 21 29.19 11.57 13.09
N PRO A 22 28.71 12.82 13.24
CA PRO A 22 27.41 13.06 13.85
C PRO A 22 26.29 12.56 12.93
N LYS A 23 25.43 11.68 13.46
CA LYS A 23 24.34 11.04 12.71
C LYS A 23 23.03 11.81 12.80
N THR A 24 22.89 12.65 13.83
CA THR A 24 21.64 13.39 14.09
C THR A 24 21.89 14.89 14.15
N SER A 25 20.87 15.66 13.77
CA SER A 25 20.87 17.12 13.89
C SER A 25 21.17 17.61 15.32
N ARG A 26 20.69 16.87 16.32
CA ARG A 26 20.93 17.14 17.75
C ARG A 26 22.42 17.06 18.11
N GLN A 27 23.12 16.00 17.69
CA GLN A 27 24.55 15.85 17.92
C GLN A 27 25.34 17.01 17.29
N VAL A 28 24.96 17.42 16.07
CA VAL A 28 25.58 18.59 15.41
C VAL A 28 25.36 19.88 16.21
N ARG A 29 24.15 20.10 16.73
CA ARG A 29 23.83 21.28 17.56
C ARG A 29 24.60 21.29 18.88
N GLU A 30 24.75 20.12 19.50
CA GLU A 30 25.48 19.93 20.75
C GLU A 30 26.96 20.26 20.60
N MET A 31 27.62 19.76 19.55
CA MET A 31 29.01 20.10 19.22
C MET A 31 29.24 21.61 19.00
N ALA A 32 28.20 22.33 18.56
CA ALA A 32 28.27 23.75 18.24
C ALA A 32 27.93 24.66 19.44
N LYS A 33 27.42 24.11 20.55
CA LYS A 33 26.87 24.86 21.68
C LYS A 33 27.84 25.89 22.25
N HIS A 34 29.12 25.52 22.36
CA HIS A 34 30.19 26.34 22.94
C HIS A 34 31.16 26.89 21.89
N ARG A 35 30.81 26.82 20.60
CA ARG A 35 31.66 27.31 19.51
C ARG A 35 31.33 28.76 19.17
N SER A 36 32.26 29.42 18.48
CA SER A 36 32.08 30.80 18.02
C SER A 36 30.88 30.96 17.09
N ARG A 37 30.30 32.17 17.03
CA ARG A 37 29.14 32.49 16.17
C ARG A 37 29.30 32.05 14.70
N PRO A 38 30.44 32.29 14.00
CA PRO A 38 30.59 31.83 12.62
C PRO A 38 30.58 30.31 12.51
N THR A 39 31.23 29.61 13.44
CA THR A 39 31.22 28.13 13.48
C THR A 39 29.83 27.61 13.76
N ARG A 40 29.12 28.14 14.76
CA ARG A 40 27.74 27.75 15.06
C ARG A 40 26.79 27.90 13.86
N ARG A 41 26.97 28.93 13.03
CA ARG A 41 26.21 29.10 11.78
C ARG A 41 26.48 27.97 10.77
N LYS A 42 27.73 27.54 10.61
CA LYS A 42 28.09 26.40 9.74
C LYS A 42 27.41 25.12 10.22
N TYR A 43 27.52 24.81 11.51
CA TYR A 43 26.87 23.64 12.12
C TYR A 43 25.34 23.71 12.04
N SER A 44 24.74 24.90 12.17
CA SER A 44 23.30 25.08 12.01
C SER A 44 22.80 24.71 10.60
N LYS A 45 23.60 24.99 9.55
CA LYS A 45 23.27 24.56 8.19
C LYS A 45 23.27 23.03 8.06
N ILE A 46 24.27 22.39 8.65
CA ILE A 46 24.39 20.92 8.65
C ILE A 46 23.22 20.29 9.40
N ALA A 47 22.89 20.79 10.60
CA ALA A 47 21.77 20.29 11.40
C ALA A 47 20.43 20.38 10.66
N LYS A 48 20.16 21.50 9.96
CA LYS A 48 18.97 21.64 9.10
C LYS A 48 18.95 20.64 7.94
N GLY A 49 20.11 20.35 7.35
CA GLY A 49 20.24 19.34 6.30
C GLY A 49 19.91 17.93 6.82
N LEU A 50 20.36 17.59 8.03
CA LEU A 50 20.03 16.34 8.68
C LEU A 50 18.53 16.23 9.00
N GLU A 51 17.91 17.29 9.55
CA GLU A 51 16.45 17.33 9.79
C GLU A 51 15.65 17.09 8.50
N ALA A 52 16.08 17.68 7.38
CA ALA A 52 15.44 17.45 6.09
C ALA A 52 15.58 16.01 5.59
N LEU A 53 16.72 15.37 5.84
CA LEU A 53 16.93 13.95 5.53
C LEU A 53 16.10 13.04 6.43
N GLU A 54 16.07 13.30 7.74
CA GLU A 54 15.26 12.57 8.72
C GLU A 54 13.77 12.60 8.30
N MET A 55 13.28 13.76 7.86
CA MET A 55 11.90 13.89 7.38
C MET A 55 11.64 13.10 6.09
N LYS A 56 12.59 13.11 5.14
CA LYS A 56 12.49 12.28 3.92
C LYS A 56 12.45 10.79 4.24
N VAL A 57 13.29 10.34 5.18
CA VAL A 57 13.31 8.94 5.64
C VAL A 57 12.00 8.58 6.31
N ALA A 58 11.45 9.45 7.16
CA ALA A 58 10.15 9.22 7.79
C ALA A 58 9.01 9.08 6.78
N VAL A 59 8.95 9.95 5.76
CA VAL A 59 7.97 9.88 4.66
C VAL A 59 8.12 8.58 3.88
N GLN A 60 9.36 8.18 3.55
CA GLN A 60 9.61 6.93 2.84
C GLN A 60 9.22 5.71 3.67
N ASN A 61 9.53 5.69 4.97
CA ASN A 61 9.14 4.62 5.87
C ASN A 61 7.62 4.49 5.93
N ALA A 62 6.87 5.60 6.04
CA ALA A 62 5.41 5.58 6.00
C ALA A 62 4.85 5.03 4.66
N ARG A 63 5.51 5.35 3.54
CA ARG A 63 5.15 4.79 2.24
C ARG A 63 5.43 3.29 2.16
N ILE A 64 6.58 2.84 2.69
CA ILE A 64 6.95 1.43 2.74
C ILE A 64 5.94 0.65 3.58
N THR A 65 5.60 1.12 4.79
CA THR A 65 4.61 0.46 5.64
C THR A 65 3.25 0.38 4.96
N GLY A 66 2.79 1.44 4.28
CA GLY A 66 1.54 1.40 3.52
C GLY A 66 1.56 0.39 2.36
N LEU A 67 2.68 0.26 1.66
CA LEU A 67 2.84 -0.75 0.60
C LEU A 67 2.90 -2.18 1.18
N GLU A 68 3.55 -2.35 2.32
CA GLU A 68 3.62 -3.64 3.02
C GLU A 68 2.25 -4.12 3.48
N GLU A 69 1.40 -3.20 3.98
CA GLU A 69 0.01 -3.48 4.33
C GLU A 69 -0.83 -3.92 3.12
N GLN A 70 -0.69 -3.21 1.98
CA GLN A 70 -1.35 -3.60 0.73
C GLN A 70 -0.90 -4.99 0.27
N MET A 71 0.41 -5.27 0.31
CA MET A 71 0.92 -6.61 0.00
C MET A 71 0.39 -7.67 0.96
N ALA A 72 0.31 -7.37 2.25
CA ALA A 72 -0.27 -8.27 3.25
C ALA A 72 -1.74 -8.56 2.96
N GLN A 73 -2.52 -7.56 2.54
CA GLN A 73 -3.93 -7.74 2.17
C GLN A 73 -4.09 -8.62 0.92
N VAL A 74 -3.27 -8.40 -0.11
CA VAL A 74 -3.28 -9.24 -1.33
C VAL A 74 -2.84 -10.68 -1.00
N ARG A 75 -1.82 -10.84 -0.16
CA ARG A 75 -1.33 -12.15 0.29
C ARG A 75 -2.33 -12.88 1.19
N ARG A 76 -3.11 -12.15 2.00
CA ARG A 76 -4.28 -12.66 2.73
C ARG A 76 -5.41 -12.94 1.73
N GLY A 77 -5.20 -13.90 0.83
CA GLY A 77 -6.23 -14.35 -0.09
C GLY A 77 -7.53 -14.63 0.67
N LYS A 78 -8.68 -14.23 0.11
CA LYS A 78 -10.00 -14.54 0.67
C LYS A 78 -10.09 -16.07 0.84
N LYS A 79 -10.10 -16.55 2.09
CA LYS A 79 -10.44 -17.94 2.39
C LYS A 79 -11.80 -18.18 1.75
N ARG A 80 -11.88 -19.14 0.82
CA ARG A 80 -13.17 -19.58 0.26
C ARG A 80 -14.09 -19.90 1.43
N LYS A 81 -15.30 -19.33 1.44
CA LYS A 81 -16.33 -19.83 2.34
C LYS A 81 -16.53 -21.30 1.99
N ALA A 82 -16.62 -22.16 3.00
CA ALA A 82 -16.87 -23.58 2.78
C ALA A 82 -18.19 -23.70 2.01
N VAL A 83 -18.11 -24.12 0.74
CA VAL A 83 -19.31 -24.46 -0.03
C VAL A 83 -19.82 -25.76 0.58
N PRO A 84 -21.06 -25.83 1.08
CA PRO A 84 -21.62 -27.08 1.58
C PRO A 84 -21.47 -28.16 0.51
N ASN A 85 -20.93 -29.32 0.89
CA ASN A 85 -20.75 -30.45 -0.01
C ASN A 85 -22.07 -30.69 -0.77
N PRO A 86 -22.08 -30.72 -2.12
CA PRO A 86 -23.28 -30.97 -2.91
C PRO A 86 -24.06 -32.19 -2.42
N ASN A 87 -23.36 -33.27 -2.09
CA ASN A 87 -23.98 -34.50 -1.59
C ASN A 87 -24.65 -34.27 -0.24
N ARG A 88 -24.10 -33.42 0.62
CA ARG A 88 -24.73 -33.06 1.90
C ARG A 88 -26.01 -32.26 1.69
N ARG A 89 -26.10 -31.44 0.63
CA ARG A 89 -27.34 -30.74 0.25
C ARG A 89 -28.40 -31.73 -0.22
N PHE A 90 -28.03 -32.69 -1.07
CA PHE A 90 -28.96 -33.71 -1.55
C PHE A 90 -29.44 -34.65 -0.43
N MET A 91 -28.55 -35.05 0.49
CA MET A 91 -28.91 -35.84 1.66
C MET A 91 -29.88 -35.08 2.57
N ALA A 92 -29.62 -33.80 2.87
CA ALA A 92 -30.54 -33.00 3.67
C ALA A 92 -31.92 -32.86 3.02
N LEU A 93 -31.98 -32.67 1.70
CA LEU A 93 -33.25 -32.64 0.97
C LEU A 93 -33.99 -33.98 1.04
N ALA A 94 -33.28 -35.10 0.83
CA ALA A 94 -33.85 -36.44 0.93
C ALA A 94 -34.35 -36.73 2.36
N GLU A 95 -33.62 -36.29 3.38
CA GLU A 95 -34.01 -36.39 4.79
C GLU A 95 -35.28 -35.57 5.08
N THR A 96 -35.38 -34.32 4.59
CA THR A 96 -36.61 -33.50 4.75
C THR A 96 -37.83 -34.11 4.05
N LEU A 97 -37.62 -34.72 2.87
CA LEU A 97 -38.70 -35.37 2.12
C LEU A 97 -39.16 -36.67 2.79
N THR A 98 -38.24 -37.42 3.41
CA THR A 98 -38.56 -38.68 4.09
C THR A 98 -39.11 -38.49 5.50
N THR A 99 -38.71 -37.43 6.20
CA THR A 99 -39.28 -37.08 7.52
C THR A 99 -40.68 -36.48 7.44
N GLY A 100 -41.18 -36.16 6.23
CA GLY A 100 -42.54 -35.64 6.03
C GLY A 100 -42.79 -34.30 6.71
N GLU A 101 -41.72 -33.59 7.09
CA GLU A 101 -41.84 -32.27 7.70
C GLU A 101 -42.31 -31.28 6.64
N ALA A 102 -43.47 -30.67 6.87
CA ALA A 102 -44.12 -29.78 5.94
C ALA A 102 -43.16 -28.63 5.57
N LEU A 103 -42.93 -28.46 4.26
CA LEU A 103 -42.29 -27.25 3.73
C LEU A 103 -42.96 -26.03 4.37
N PRO A 104 -42.21 -25.02 4.85
CA PRO A 104 -42.82 -23.81 5.38
C PRO A 104 -43.78 -23.30 4.31
N ASP A 105 -45.05 -23.27 4.69
CA ASP A 105 -46.18 -23.01 3.84
C ASP A 105 -45.89 -21.75 3.02
N SER A 106 -45.72 -21.90 1.71
CA SER A 106 -45.46 -20.78 0.80
C SER A 106 -46.76 -20.00 0.62
N LYS A 107 -47.19 -19.35 1.70
CA LYS A 107 -48.29 -18.39 1.69
C LYS A 107 -47.83 -17.17 0.91
N LYS A 108 -48.23 -17.14 -0.36
CA LYS A 108 -48.61 -15.97 -1.16
C LYS A 108 -47.91 -14.67 -0.71
N ALA A 109 -46.70 -14.44 -1.21
CA ALA A 109 -46.25 -13.08 -1.40
C ALA A 109 -46.91 -12.59 -2.69
N GLU A 110 -48.05 -11.91 -2.56
CA GLU A 110 -48.52 -11.00 -3.60
C GLU A 110 -47.38 -10.00 -3.85
N ILE A 111 -46.74 -10.14 -5.00
CA ILE A 111 -45.84 -9.10 -5.51
C ILE A 111 -46.79 -8.03 -6.05
N GLU A 112 -47.08 -7.03 -5.22
CA GLU A 112 -47.61 -5.76 -5.68
C GLU A 112 -46.56 -5.16 -6.62
N VAL A 113 -46.78 -5.33 -7.92
CA VAL A 113 -46.02 -4.63 -8.95
C VAL A 113 -46.64 -3.25 -9.02
N ASP A 114 -46.08 -2.34 -8.23
CA ASP A 114 -46.36 -0.91 -8.34
C ASP A 114 -45.81 -0.43 -9.69
N VAL A 115 -46.70 -0.29 -10.68
CA VAL A 115 -46.39 0.30 -11.97
C VAL A 115 -46.58 1.81 -11.83
N ASP A 116 -45.58 2.45 -11.23
CA ASP A 116 -45.45 3.91 -11.30
C ASP A 116 -44.86 4.29 -12.67
N GLU A 117 -45.77 4.43 -13.62
CA GLU A 117 -45.52 5.00 -14.95
C GLU A 117 -45.63 6.53 -14.87
N LYS A 118 -44.55 7.26 -14.56
CA LYS A 118 -44.19 8.50 -15.28
C LYS A 118 -42.86 9.16 -14.90
N VAL A 119 -41.92 8.96 -15.83
CA VAL A 119 -41.01 9.91 -16.50
C VAL A 119 -40.67 11.26 -15.83
N GLU A 120 -39.36 11.54 -15.85
CA GLU A 120 -38.67 12.83 -16.11
C GLU A 120 -37.71 13.28 -15.00
N SER A 121 -36.62 12.52 -14.80
CA SER A 121 -35.40 13.12 -14.23
C SER A 121 -34.58 13.75 -15.36
N VAL A 122 -34.80 15.05 -15.56
CA VAL A 122 -33.94 15.96 -16.32
C VAL A 122 -32.51 15.80 -15.81
N ILE A 123 -31.63 15.25 -16.66
CA ILE A 123 -30.20 15.22 -16.40
C ILE A 123 -29.69 16.62 -16.76
N GLU A 124 -29.39 17.42 -15.73
CA GLU A 124 -28.75 18.72 -15.88
C GLU A 124 -27.34 18.52 -16.48
N VAL A 125 -27.23 18.73 -17.78
CA VAL A 125 -25.95 18.81 -18.50
C VAL A 125 -25.37 20.19 -18.25
N GLY A 126 -24.65 20.32 -17.13
CA GLY A 126 -23.78 21.47 -16.86
C GLY A 126 -22.50 21.36 -17.69
N VAL A 127 -22.53 21.89 -18.92
CA VAL A 127 -21.32 22.17 -19.73
C VAL A 127 -21.05 23.67 -19.73
N ARG A 128 -19.93 24.06 -19.10
CA ARG A 128 -19.07 25.23 -19.42
C ARG A 128 -17.87 25.17 -18.45
N SER A 129 -16.69 24.63 -18.79
CA SER A 129 -15.65 25.02 -19.76
C SER A 129 -14.76 26.19 -19.31
N GLU A 130 -13.56 25.89 -18.81
CA GLU A 130 -12.27 26.60 -18.96
C GLU A 130 -11.20 25.50 -18.67
N ASP A 131 -10.56 24.87 -19.66
CA ASP A 131 -9.39 25.30 -20.44
C ASP A 131 -8.09 25.43 -19.63
N GLU A 132 -7.39 24.30 -19.48
CA GLU A 132 -5.92 24.28 -19.49
C GLU A 132 -5.48 22.89 -20.01
N SER A 133 -5.22 22.85 -21.31
CA SER A 133 -4.77 21.69 -22.06
C SER A 133 -3.33 21.31 -21.70
N ASP A 134 -3.11 20.07 -21.29
CA ASP A 134 -1.81 19.39 -21.47
C ASP A 134 -2.04 18.08 -22.23
N ASP A 135 -1.41 18.01 -23.41
CA ASP A 135 -1.62 17.02 -24.46
C ASP A 135 -1.23 15.60 -24.02
N PHE A 136 -2.21 14.79 -23.64
CA PHE A 136 -2.15 13.35 -23.82
C PHE A 136 -3.41 12.86 -24.51
N ARG A 137 -3.49 13.10 -25.83
CA ARG A 137 -4.42 12.38 -26.70
C ARG A 137 -4.07 10.89 -26.66
N VAL A 138 -4.56 10.17 -25.66
CA VAL A 138 -4.70 8.72 -25.74
C VAL A 138 -5.77 8.49 -26.80
N VAL A 139 -5.34 8.23 -28.03
CA VAL A 139 -6.21 7.71 -29.08
C VAL A 139 -6.65 6.33 -28.61
N THR A 140 -7.73 6.27 -27.82
CA THR A 140 -8.39 5.04 -27.44
C THR A 140 -9.02 4.46 -28.70
N LYS A 141 -8.23 3.73 -29.49
CA LYS A 141 -8.77 2.93 -30.58
C LYS A 141 -9.72 1.92 -29.95
N HIS A 142 -10.97 1.91 -30.38
CA HIS A 142 -11.94 0.90 -29.98
C HIS A 142 -11.48 -0.44 -30.56
N CYS A 143 -10.75 -1.22 -29.75
CA CYS A 143 -10.22 -2.50 -30.12
C CYS A 143 -11.12 -3.61 -29.58
N GLN A 144 -11.44 -4.58 -30.43
CA GLN A 144 -12.16 -5.77 -29.99
C GLN A 144 -11.24 -6.58 -29.08
N ARG A 145 -11.73 -6.97 -27.91
CA ARG A 145 -10.97 -7.76 -26.93
C ARG A 145 -11.61 -9.13 -26.76
N THR A 146 -10.78 -10.14 -26.52
CA THR A 146 -11.25 -11.48 -26.14
C THR A 146 -11.85 -11.46 -24.74
N ARG A 147 -12.55 -12.54 -24.35
CA ARG A 147 -13.05 -12.73 -22.98
C ARG A 147 -11.93 -12.65 -21.91
N SER A 148 -10.69 -12.93 -22.29
CA SER A 148 -9.49 -12.80 -21.44
C SER A 148 -8.81 -11.43 -21.50
N GLY A 149 -9.39 -10.45 -22.22
CA GLY A 149 -8.92 -9.07 -22.29
C GLY A 149 -7.80 -8.82 -23.31
N ARG A 150 -7.42 -9.81 -24.13
CA ARG A 150 -6.40 -9.62 -25.17
C ARG A 150 -6.97 -8.88 -26.36
N GLU A 151 -6.24 -7.89 -26.86
CA GLU A 151 -6.61 -7.14 -28.07
C GLU A 151 -6.52 -8.04 -29.32
N VAL A 152 -7.58 -8.05 -30.11
CA VAL A 152 -7.66 -8.80 -31.36
C VAL A 152 -7.01 -8.00 -32.48
N LYS A 153 -5.91 -8.51 -33.05
CA LYS A 153 -5.24 -7.89 -34.20
C LYS A 153 -6.06 -8.13 -35.47
N LYS A 154 -6.30 -7.06 -36.24
CA LYS A 154 -6.89 -7.19 -37.58
C LYS A 154 -5.83 -7.66 -38.58
N PRO A 155 -6.18 -8.55 -39.53
CA PRO A 155 -5.27 -8.94 -40.62
C PRO A 155 -4.98 -7.74 -41.54
N ARG A 156 -3.76 -7.69 -42.09
CA ARG A 156 -3.31 -6.66 -43.03
C ARG A 156 -4.03 -6.89 -44.36
N ARG A 157 -4.70 -5.86 -44.90
CA ARG A 157 -5.26 -5.92 -46.26
C ARG A 157 -4.12 -5.80 -47.27
N GLU A 158 -4.12 -6.65 -48.30
CA GLU A 158 -3.30 -6.55 -49.50
C GLU A 158 -3.73 -5.36 -50.36
#